data_AF-D7TPD2-F1
#
_entry.id   AF-D7TPD2-F1
#
_cell.length_a   1.000
_cell.length_b   1.000
_cell.length_c   1.000
_cell.angle_alpha   90.00
_cell.angle_beta   90.00
_cell.angle_gamma   90.00
#
_symmetry.space_group_name_H-M   'P 1'
#
loop_
_entity.id
_entity.type
_entity.pdbx_description
1 polymer ?
#
loop_
_entity_poly.entity_id
_entity_poly.type
_entity_poly.pdbx_seq_one_letter_code
_entity_poly.pdbx_strand_id
1 'polypeptide(L)'
;MLPFNPNPAPVPPSPDEPGQSHAHSPGHGHGHGHGEGHGHGHSHSHRHGIRHRHQQSSAEEACCRWLKEIDDECVCDLLAHLPLFLTRPSHYYTVSVDPSCSVTFSCGGRLRA
;
A
#
# COMPACT_ATOMS: atom_id res chain seq x y z
N MET A 1 23.95 33.55 11.46
CA MET A 1 23.23 32.27 11.67
C MET A 1 21.88 32.42 11.00
N LEU A 2 21.63 31.68 9.92
CA LEU A 2 20.36 31.71 9.21
C LEU A 2 19.37 30.83 9.99
N PRO A 3 18.12 31.27 10.24
CA PRO A 3 17.15 30.46 10.94
C PRO A 3 16.79 29.24 10.10
N PHE A 4 16.85 28.05 10.71
CA PHE A 4 16.31 26.83 10.12
C PHE A 4 14.81 27.04 9.94
N ASN A 5 14.37 27.10 8.69
CA ASN A 5 12.97 27.10 8.34
C ASN A 5 12.59 25.65 8.03
N PRO A 6 12.05 24.87 8.99
CA PRO A 6 11.62 23.51 8.71
C PRO A 6 10.48 23.59 7.71
N ASN A 7 10.77 23.18 6.47
CA ASN A 7 9.74 22.95 5.48
C ASN A 7 8.76 21.93 6.08
N PRO A 8 7.45 22.23 6.19
CA PRO A 8 6.51 21.25 6.72
C PRO A 8 6.53 20.02 5.82
N ALA A 9 6.73 18.84 6.44
CA ALA A 9 6.62 17.57 5.74
C ALA A 9 5.24 17.51 5.03
N PRO A 10 5.18 16.97 3.80
CA PRO A 10 3.92 16.82 3.10
C PRO A 10 2.97 15.99 3.96
N VAL A 11 1.81 16.58 4.28
CA VAL A 11 0.75 15.89 5.01
C VAL A 11 0.30 14.68 4.20
N PRO A 12 0.29 13.47 4.78
CA PRO A 12 -0.24 12.30 4.08
C PRO A 12 -1.73 12.52 3.74
N PRO A 13 -2.22 11.99 2.60
CA PRO A 13 -3.64 12.03 2.30
C PRO A 13 -4.42 11.35 3.44
N SER A 14 -5.48 11.99 3.90
CA SER A 14 -6.36 11.41 4.93
C SER A 14 -6.96 10.10 4.42
N PRO A 15 -7.11 9.06 5.26
CA PRO A 15 -7.78 7.84 4.86
C PRO A 15 -9.25 8.15 4.49
N ASP A 16 -9.67 7.72 3.29
CA ASP A 16 -11.07 7.75 2.86
C ASP A 16 -11.92 6.95 3.87
N GLU A 17 -12.86 7.62 4.53
CA GLU A 17 -13.91 7.03 5.36
C GLU A 17 -14.75 6.05 4.51
N PRO A 18 -14.84 4.75 4.85
CA PRO A 18 -15.77 3.85 4.18
C PRO A 18 -17.17 4.06 4.74
N GLY A 19 -17.90 5.03 4.21
CA GLY A 19 -19.24 5.34 4.72
C GLY A 19 -20.13 6.08 3.74
N GLN A 20 -20.76 5.35 2.81
CA GLN A 20 -22.14 5.62 2.33
C GLN A 20 -22.61 4.55 1.33
N SER A 21 -23.03 3.40 1.86
CA SER A 21 -23.98 2.52 1.17
C SER A 21 -25.31 3.28 1.02
N HIS A 22 -25.56 3.82 -0.17
CA HIS A 22 -26.81 4.49 -0.51
C HIS A 22 -27.96 3.49 -0.45
N ALA A 23 -28.86 3.69 0.52
CA ALA A 23 -30.05 2.90 0.72
C ALA A 23 -31.05 3.07 -0.44
N HIS A 24 -31.58 1.92 -0.88
CA HIS A 24 -32.78 1.64 -1.67
C HIS A 24 -33.67 2.79 -2.19
N SER A 25 -33.94 2.75 -3.51
CA SER A 25 -35.25 3.06 -4.09
C SER A 25 -35.41 2.40 -5.48
N PRO A 26 -36.14 1.28 -5.63
CA PRO A 26 -36.67 0.86 -6.91
C PRO A 26 -38.07 1.49 -7.09
N GLY A 27 -38.14 2.56 -7.88
CA GLY A 27 -39.39 3.14 -8.33
C GLY A 27 -40.17 2.17 -9.22
N HIS A 28 -41.48 2.09 -8.98
CA HIS A 28 -42.47 1.34 -9.74
C HIS A 28 -42.58 1.80 -11.20
N GLY A 29 -42.63 0.85 -12.14
CA GLY A 29 -43.04 1.06 -13.53
C GLY A 29 -43.69 -0.20 -14.10
N HIS A 30 -44.97 -0.10 -14.48
CA HIS A 30 -45.79 -1.16 -15.07
C HIS A 30 -45.46 -1.44 -16.55
N GLY A 31 -45.52 -2.71 -16.97
CA GLY A 31 -45.58 -3.11 -18.38
C GLY A 31 -46.04 -4.56 -18.56
N HIS A 32 -47.21 -4.75 -19.19
CA HIS A 32 -47.79 -6.04 -19.56
C HIS A 32 -47.11 -6.68 -20.78
N GLY A 33 -46.93 -8.00 -20.76
CA GLY A 33 -46.63 -8.80 -21.95
C GLY A 33 -46.73 -10.31 -21.67
N HIS A 34 -47.75 -10.96 -22.25
CA HIS A 34 -47.88 -12.42 -22.29
C HIS A 34 -46.92 -13.02 -23.33
N GLY A 35 -46.26 -14.13 -22.97
CA GLY A 35 -45.46 -14.93 -23.89
C GLY A 35 -45.03 -16.24 -23.24
N GLU A 36 -45.81 -17.30 -23.45
CA GLU A 36 -45.41 -18.68 -23.21
C GLU A 36 -44.23 -19.05 -24.11
N GLY A 37 -43.10 -19.41 -23.49
CA GLY A 37 -41.91 -19.91 -24.18
C GLY A 37 -41.13 -20.85 -23.27
N HIS A 38 -41.11 -22.14 -23.62
CA HIS A 38 -40.32 -23.17 -22.99
C HIS A 38 -38.81 -22.91 -23.11
N GLY A 39 -38.07 -23.01 -22.01
CA GLY A 39 -36.60 -22.95 -22.01
C GLY A 39 -36.00 -23.76 -20.86
N HIS A 40 -35.54 -24.98 -21.15
CA HIS A 40 -34.64 -25.74 -20.27
C HIS A 40 -33.24 -25.09 -20.35
N GLY A 41 -32.92 -24.25 -19.36
CA GLY A 41 -31.60 -23.63 -19.23
C GLY A 41 -30.76 -24.36 -18.19
N HIS A 42 -29.75 -25.12 -18.65
CA HIS A 42 -28.72 -25.68 -17.78
C HIS A 42 -27.89 -24.55 -17.15
N SER A 43 -27.99 -24.37 -15.83
CA SER A 43 -27.18 -23.41 -15.10
C SER A 43 -25.72 -23.88 -15.01
N HIS A 44 -24.86 -23.30 -15.82
CA HIS A 44 -23.41 -23.37 -15.65
C HIS A 44 -23.03 -22.61 -14.37
N SER A 45 -22.53 -23.37 -13.38
CA SER A 45 -21.99 -22.81 -12.15
C SER A 45 -20.64 -22.15 -12.44
N HIS A 46 -20.66 -20.86 -12.75
CA HIS A 46 -19.46 -20.04 -12.80
C HIS A 46 -18.97 -19.81 -11.37
N ARG A 47 -18.09 -20.71 -10.89
CA ARG A 47 -17.31 -20.49 -9.67
C ARG A 47 -16.31 -19.37 -9.95
N HIS A 48 -16.73 -18.13 -9.68
CA HIS A 48 -15.81 -17.01 -9.56
C HIS A 48 -15.01 -17.19 -8.27
N GLY A 49 -13.90 -17.93 -8.37
CA GLY A 49 -12.87 -17.91 -7.35
C GLY A 49 -12.28 -16.51 -7.30
N ILE A 50 -12.76 -15.69 -6.36
CA ILE A 50 -12.16 -14.41 -6.02
C ILE A 50 -10.77 -14.73 -5.49
N ARG A 51 -9.77 -14.66 -6.37
CA ARG A 51 -8.37 -14.61 -5.94
C ARG A 51 -8.24 -13.28 -5.22
N HIS A 52 -8.10 -13.34 -3.90
CA HIS A 52 -7.69 -12.20 -3.08
C HIS A 52 -6.27 -11.82 -3.51
N ARG A 53 -6.17 -11.06 -4.61
CA ARG A 53 -4.99 -10.28 -4.91
C ARG A 53 -4.90 -9.30 -3.76
N HIS A 54 -3.86 -9.42 -2.93
CA HIS A 54 -3.47 -8.35 -2.02
C HIS A 54 -3.27 -7.12 -2.90
N GLN A 55 -4.30 -6.29 -3.04
CA GLN A 55 -4.16 -4.96 -3.57
C GLN A 55 -3.42 -4.22 -2.47
N GLN A 56 -2.24 -3.69 -2.80
CA GLN A 56 -1.60 -2.72 -1.94
C GLN A 56 -2.61 -1.61 -1.66
N SER A 57 -2.77 -1.27 -0.39
CA SER A 57 -3.48 -0.07 -0.01
C SER A 57 -2.76 1.16 -0.58
N SER A 58 -3.50 2.24 -0.83
CA SER A 58 -2.91 3.52 -1.25
C SER A 58 -1.83 4.02 -0.27
N ALA A 59 -1.95 3.66 1.01
CA ALA A 59 -0.96 3.93 2.04
C ALA A 59 0.34 3.13 1.85
N GLU A 60 0.24 1.83 1.53
CA GLU A 60 1.41 0.98 1.25
C GLU A 60 2.15 1.44 -0.03
N GLU A 61 1.41 1.80 -1.08
CA GLU A 61 1.98 2.34 -2.31
C GLU A 61 2.74 3.65 -2.05
N ALA A 62 2.16 4.55 -1.24
CA ALA A 62 2.81 5.79 -0.85
C ALA A 62 4.06 5.53 0.00
N CYS A 63 3.98 4.65 1.00
CA CYS A 63 5.12 4.28 1.84
C CYS A 63 6.27 3.70 1.00
N CYS A 64 5.96 2.78 0.09
CA CYS A 64 6.92 2.18 -0.82
C CYS A 64 7.62 3.22 -1.72
N ARG A 65 6.87 4.23 -2.19
CA ARG A 65 7.44 5.35 -2.96
C ARG A 65 8.44 6.14 -2.14
N TRP A 66 8.07 6.54 -0.92
CA TRP A 66 8.94 7.29 -0.02
C TRP A 66 10.19 6.50 0.37
N LEU A 67 10.06 5.20 0.63
CA LEU A 67 11.21 4.35 0.96
C LEU A 67 12.25 4.27 -0.17
N LYS A 68 11.81 4.35 -1.43
CA LYS A 68 12.71 4.34 -2.60
C LYS A 68 13.44 5.66 -2.81
N GLU A 69 12.97 6.75 -2.21
CA GLU A 69 13.60 8.07 -2.29
C GLU A 69 14.67 8.28 -1.21
N ILE A 70 14.73 7.41 -0.19
CA ILE A 70 15.73 7.46 0.87
C ILE A 70 17.06 6.90 0.34
N ASP A 71 18.15 7.61 0.59
CA ASP A 71 19.50 7.16 0.25
C ASP A 71 20.08 6.18 1.30
N ASP A 72 20.97 5.30 0.84
CA ASP A 72 21.73 4.37 1.69
C ASP A 72 22.41 5.09 2.87
N GLU A 73 23.14 6.18 2.60
CA GLU A 73 23.91 6.89 3.63
C GLU A 73 23.02 7.41 4.78
N CYS A 74 21.78 7.83 4.48
CA CYS A 74 20.82 8.30 5.50
C CYS A 74 20.42 7.17 6.46
N VAL A 75 20.11 5.99 5.92
CA VAL A 75 19.77 4.80 6.71
C VAL A 75 20.99 4.31 7.48
N CYS A 76 22.17 4.31 6.86
CA CYS A 76 23.40 3.86 7.49
C CYS A 76 23.82 4.77 8.65
N ASP A 77 23.71 6.10 8.51
CA ASP A 77 23.96 7.05 9.58
C ASP A 77 22.97 6.83 10.74
N LEU A 78 21.70 6.56 10.47
CA LEU A 78 20.72 6.20 11.51
C LEU A 78 21.11 4.89 12.24
N LEU A 79 21.45 3.84 11.50
CA LEU A 79 21.83 2.55 12.08
C LEU A 79 23.15 2.61 12.85
N ALA A 80 24.02 3.57 12.55
CA ALA A 80 25.26 3.81 13.30
C ALA A 80 25.02 4.29 14.74
N HIS A 81 23.84 4.85 15.05
CA HIS A 81 23.47 5.27 16.41
C HIS A 81 23.02 4.11 17.30
N LEU A 82 22.83 2.92 16.75
CA LEU A 82 22.52 1.73 17.54
C LEU A 82 23.68 1.43 18.50
N PRO A 83 23.40 0.79 19.66
CA PRO A 83 24.44 0.29 20.54
C PRO A 83 25.39 -0.67 19.80
N LEU A 84 26.67 -0.66 20.19
CA LEU A 84 27.77 -1.38 19.50
C LEU A 84 27.50 -2.87 19.20
N PHE A 85 26.64 -3.54 19.96
CA PHE A 85 26.29 -4.95 19.74
C PHE A 85 25.28 -5.17 18.61
N LEU A 86 24.56 -4.13 18.16
CA LEU A 86 23.64 -4.15 17.01
C LEU A 86 24.23 -3.45 15.79
N THR A 87 25.20 -2.56 16.00
CA THR A 87 25.88 -1.86 14.92
C THR A 87 26.77 -2.82 14.15
N ARG A 88 26.50 -3.01 12.86
CA ARG A 88 27.35 -3.83 11.98
C ARG A 88 28.02 -2.94 10.93
N PRO A 89 29.35 -2.96 10.77
CA PRO A 89 30.04 -2.04 9.86
C PRO A 89 29.61 -2.21 8.40
N SER A 90 29.46 -3.45 7.95
CA SER A 90 29.01 -3.78 6.59
C SER A 90 27.77 -4.66 6.66
N HIS A 91 26.65 -4.17 6.12
CA HIS A 91 25.39 -4.88 6.17
C HIS A 91 24.39 -4.40 5.11
N TYR A 92 23.44 -5.27 4.81
CA TYR A 92 22.23 -4.91 4.07
C TYR A 92 21.08 -4.76 5.06
N TYR A 93 20.30 -3.69 4.90
CA TYR A 93 19.09 -3.46 5.67
C TYR A 93 17.89 -3.45 4.72
N THR A 94 16.97 -4.41 4.87
CA THR A 94 15.81 -4.54 4.00
C THR A 94 14.54 -4.16 4.75
N VAL A 95 13.76 -3.24 4.17
CA VAL A 95 12.42 -2.87 4.63
C VAL A 95 11.40 -3.43 3.66
N SER A 96 10.45 -4.21 4.17
CA SER A 96 9.34 -4.78 3.40
C SER A 96 8.04 -4.12 3.82
N VAL A 97 7.38 -3.43 2.88
CA VAL A 97 6.08 -2.78 3.12
C VAL A 97 4.95 -3.78 2.85
N ASP A 98 5.06 -4.50 1.75
CA ASP A 98 4.12 -5.52 1.31
C ASP A 98 4.87 -6.61 0.53
N PRO A 99 4.25 -7.74 0.15
CA PRO A 99 4.93 -8.82 -0.58
C PRO A 99 5.55 -8.41 -1.92
N SER A 100 5.12 -7.29 -2.50
CA SER A 100 5.59 -6.76 -3.78
C SER A 100 6.42 -5.48 -3.68
N CYS A 101 6.62 -4.92 -2.48
CA CYS A 101 7.58 -3.84 -2.25
C CYS A 101 8.53 -4.15 -1.10
N SER A 102 9.78 -4.45 -1.48
CA SER A 102 10.93 -4.48 -0.59
C SER A 102 12.02 -3.56 -1.11
N VAL A 103 12.61 -2.78 -0.20
CA VAL A 103 13.73 -1.89 -0.50
C VAL A 103 14.91 -2.33 0.35
N THR A 104 16.07 -2.49 -0.27
CA THR A 104 17.30 -2.93 0.42
C THR A 104 18.34 -1.83 0.34
N PHE A 105 18.80 -1.41 1.51
CA PHE A 105 19.84 -0.41 1.68
C PHE A 105 21.19 -1.11 1.91
N SER A 106 22.25 -0.58 1.30
CA SER A 106 23.59 -1.16 1.35
C SER A 106 24.56 -0.27 2.14
N CYS A 107 24.87 -0.66 3.37
CA CYS A 107 25.80 0.06 4.21
C CYS A 107 27.22 -0.46 4.05
N GLY A 108 28.06 0.31 3.35
CA GLY A 108 29.45 -0.02 3.08
C GLY A 108 30.42 0.53 4.12
N GLY A 109 30.53 -0.09 5.29
CA GLY A 109 31.75 -0.07 6.12
C GLY A 109 32.26 1.27 6.65
N ARG A 110 31.60 2.41 6.38
CA ARG A 110 32.05 3.72 6.83
C ARG A 110 31.72 3.87 8.31
N LEU A 111 32.50 3.21 9.17
CA LEU A 111 32.64 3.67 10.54
C LEU A 111 33.26 5.06 10.45
N ARG A 112 32.43 6.10 10.58
CA ARG A 112 32.93 7.44 10.88
C ARG A 112 33.63 7.33 12.25
N ALA A 113 34.96 7.35 12.20
CA ALA A 113 35.84 7.32 13.37
C ALA A 113 35.74 8.63 14.17
#